data_AF-A0A7V6L2W2-F1
#
_entry.id   AF-A0A7V6L2W2-F1
#
_cell.length_a   1.000
_cell.length_b   1.000
_cell.length_c   1.000
_cell.angle_alpha   90.00
_cell.angle_beta   90.00
_cell.angle_gamma   90.00
#
_symmetry.space_group_name_H-M   'P 1'
#
loop_
_entity.id
_entity.type
_entity.pdbx_description
1 polymer ?
#
loop_
_entity_poly.entity_id
_entity_poly.type
_entity_poly.pdbx_seq_one_letter_code
_entity_poly.pdbx_strand_id
1 'polypeptide(L)'
;MLKKESLIFNLWDTNGRRSDVLNALTIYLSIIQKLTVENPGIKWANYPKSFMQYEFYIRAVAASPEVFSNHKNYDEFRSMILPYLELFRSKDSSFLKSKIGKEILKIMDQNIENRARFYTNNLVKFGFATKKRKITPVGNEYLNNKIVRDDIEKILPLKTANIILLRQLMKLRIYHKSSDDSYEYYSPFYMAIYLLLNYEKIDNSTFKNIVQGISPKMSQDLKNQLIGDELELFQKENLMTSTTFEIINDLKVRN
;
A
#
# COMPACT_ATOMS: atom_id res chain seq x y z
N MET A 1 2.25 -1.52 -10.81
CA MET A 1 3.73 -1.61 -10.84
C MET A 1 4.36 -0.34 -10.32
N LEU A 2 5.25 -0.50 -9.35
CA LEU A 2 5.96 0.58 -8.67
C LEU A 2 7.30 0.83 -9.39
N LYS A 3 7.56 2.06 -9.83
CA LYS A 3 8.83 2.51 -10.42
C LYS A 3 9.33 3.68 -9.56
N LYS A 4 10.28 3.44 -8.66
CA LYS A 4 11.06 4.47 -7.97
C LYS A 4 12.36 3.85 -7.44
N GLU A 5 13.44 4.62 -7.46
CA GLU A 5 14.84 4.16 -7.32
C GLU A 5 15.23 3.57 -5.94
N SER A 6 14.36 3.60 -4.94
CA SER A 6 14.63 3.05 -3.60
C SER A 6 13.34 2.74 -2.83
N LEU A 7 12.49 1.87 -3.38
CA LEU A 7 11.30 1.41 -2.66
C LEU A 7 11.65 0.26 -1.73
N ILE A 8 11.67 0.54 -0.42
CA ILE A 8 11.54 -0.50 0.61
C ILE A 8 10.15 -1.13 0.46
N PHE A 9 10.12 -2.45 0.39
CA PHE A 9 8.88 -3.19 0.31
C PHE A 9 8.10 -3.08 1.62
N ASN A 10 6.95 -2.42 1.59
CA ASN A 10 6.06 -2.35 2.74
C ASN A 10 4.62 -2.65 2.28
N LEU A 11 4.18 -3.88 2.53
CA LEU A 11 2.85 -4.38 2.17
C LEU A 11 1.78 -4.01 3.21
N TRP A 12 2.17 -3.84 4.49
CA TRP A 12 1.25 -4.01 5.61
C TRP A 12 1.07 -2.76 6.48
N ASP A 13 1.99 -1.80 6.45
CA ASP A 13 1.92 -0.59 7.29
C ASP A 13 0.86 0.42 6.81
N THR A 14 0.34 0.25 5.58
CA THR A 14 -0.62 1.19 4.99
C THR A 14 -2.11 0.82 5.14
N ASN A 15 -2.45 -0.13 6.00
CA ASN A 15 -3.84 -0.58 6.23
C ASN A 15 -4.56 0.13 7.39
N GLY A 16 -3.96 1.17 7.99
CA GLY A 16 -4.52 1.82 9.17
C GLY A 16 -4.41 1.00 10.44
N ARG A 17 -3.38 0.15 10.56
CA ARG A 17 -3.12 -0.70 11.74
C ARG A 17 -4.22 -1.74 12.03
N ARG A 18 -5.09 -2.05 11.06
CA ARG A 18 -6.00 -3.18 11.18
C ARG A 18 -5.24 -4.51 11.11
N SER A 19 -5.56 -5.42 12.04
CA SER A 19 -5.16 -6.83 11.96
C SER A 19 -5.89 -7.55 10.82
N ASP A 20 -7.15 -7.18 10.56
CA ASP A 20 -7.94 -7.71 9.44
C ASP A 20 -7.79 -6.86 8.17
N VAL A 21 -6.79 -7.24 7.38
CA VAL A 21 -6.46 -6.56 6.13
C VAL A 21 -7.46 -6.88 5.03
N LEU A 22 -8.07 -8.06 5.02
CA LEU A 22 -9.05 -8.46 4.02
C LEU A 22 -10.29 -7.58 4.09
N ASN A 23 -10.76 -7.33 5.32
CA ASN A 23 -11.87 -6.44 5.57
C ASN A 23 -11.53 -5.00 5.15
N ALA A 24 -10.33 -4.50 5.48
CA ALA A 24 -9.88 -3.18 5.06
C ALA A 24 -9.88 -3.02 3.52
N LEU A 25 -9.30 -3.99 2.80
CA LEU A 25 -9.27 -3.99 1.33
C LEU A 25 -10.70 -3.98 0.76
N THR A 26 -11.60 -4.79 1.32
CA THR A 26 -12.99 -4.89 0.88
C THR A 26 -13.74 -3.57 1.08
N ILE A 27 -13.65 -2.97 2.26
CA ILE A 27 -14.30 -1.69 2.58
C ILE A 27 -13.81 -0.59 1.64
N TYR A 28 -12.49 -0.41 1.52
CA TYR A 28 -11.93 0.67 0.71
C TYR A 28 -12.23 0.50 -0.77
N LEU A 29 -12.17 -0.74 -1.29
CA LEU A 29 -12.48 -1.01 -2.68
C LEU A 29 -13.97 -0.80 -2.98
N SER A 30 -14.86 -1.16 -2.04
CA SER A 30 -16.30 -0.90 -2.14
C SER A 30 -16.63 0.60 -2.13
N ILE A 31 -15.95 1.38 -1.28
CA ILE A 31 -16.10 2.84 -1.26
C ILE A 31 -15.68 3.44 -2.60
N ILE A 32 -14.53 3.02 -3.15
CA ILE A 32 -14.07 3.48 -4.48
C ILE A 32 -15.10 3.13 -5.55
N GLN A 33 -15.67 1.92 -5.53
CA GLN A 33 -16.67 1.49 -6.51
C GLN A 33 -17.89 2.41 -6.48
N LYS A 34 -18.48 2.59 -5.30
CA LYS A 34 -19.65 3.45 -5.10
C LYS A 34 -19.38 4.88 -5.54
N LEU A 35 -18.26 5.46 -5.11
CA LEU A 35 -17.87 6.81 -5.50
C LEU A 35 -17.71 6.97 -7.01
N THR A 36 -17.14 5.98 -7.69
CA THR A 36 -16.94 6.02 -9.14
C THR A 36 -18.27 5.95 -9.89
N VAL A 37 -19.22 5.14 -9.39
CA VAL A 37 -20.57 5.03 -9.97
C VAL A 37 -21.37 6.30 -9.78
N GLU A 38 -21.34 6.87 -8.57
CA GLU A 38 -22.07 8.10 -8.22
C GLU A 38 -21.50 9.35 -8.90
N ASN A 39 -20.21 9.33 -9.27
CA ASN A 39 -19.49 10.49 -9.79
C ASN A 39 -18.76 10.15 -11.10
N PRO A 40 -19.49 9.80 -12.18
CA PRO A 40 -18.89 9.35 -13.42
C PRO A 40 -18.01 10.45 -14.02
N GLY A 41 -16.82 10.07 -14.49
CA GLY A 41 -15.86 10.98 -15.12
C GLY A 41 -15.03 11.85 -14.17
N ILE A 42 -15.38 11.93 -12.87
CA ILE A 42 -14.59 12.68 -11.89
C ILE A 42 -13.28 11.93 -11.59
N LYS A 43 -12.16 12.63 -11.69
CA LYS A 43 -10.82 12.04 -11.52
C LYS A 43 -10.43 11.98 -10.04
N TRP A 44 -9.64 10.97 -9.66
CA TRP A 44 -8.97 10.94 -8.37
C TRP A 44 -7.81 11.97 -8.33
N ALA A 45 -8.04 13.11 -7.69
CA ALA A 45 -7.08 14.22 -7.60
C ALA A 45 -7.32 15.02 -6.32
N ASN A 46 -6.39 15.91 -5.99
CA ASN A 46 -6.52 16.84 -4.88
C ASN A 46 -7.55 17.94 -5.20
N TYR A 47 -8.20 18.45 -4.17
CA TYR A 47 -9.04 19.62 -4.26
C TYR A 47 -8.21 20.87 -4.60
N PRO A 48 -8.72 21.82 -5.41
CA PRO A 48 -10.06 21.89 -5.99
C PRO A 48 -10.24 21.08 -7.29
N LYS A 49 -9.23 20.35 -7.77
CA LYS A 49 -9.36 19.57 -9.03
C LYS A 49 -10.38 18.44 -8.90
N SER A 50 -10.55 17.90 -7.71
CA SER A 50 -11.52 16.85 -7.40
C SER A 50 -11.85 16.83 -5.90
N PHE A 51 -13.05 16.39 -5.56
CA PHE A 51 -13.49 16.14 -4.19
C PHE A 51 -13.46 14.65 -3.82
N MET A 52 -13.05 13.76 -4.75
CA MET A 52 -13.12 12.31 -4.58
C MET A 52 -12.27 11.79 -3.39
N GLN A 53 -11.13 12.43 -3.12
CA GLN A 53 -10.25 12.03 -1.99
C GLN A 53 -10.89 12.36 -0.64
N TYR A 54 -11.55 13.52 -0.55
CA TYR A 54 -12.31 13.93 0.64
C TYR A 54 -13.48 12.98 0.91
N GLU A 55 -14.32 12.72 -0.10
CA GLU A 55 -15.48 11.84 0.05
C GLU A 55 -15.09 10.40 0.40
N PHE A 56 -13.99 9.89 -0.19
CA PHE A 56 -13.46 8.60 0.22
C PHE A 56 -13.11 8.59 1.71
N TYR A 57 -12.41 9.62 2.20
CA TYR A 57 -11.97 9.66 3.58
C TYR A 57 -13.16 9.70 4.55
N ILE A 58 -14.18 10.51 4.28
CA ILE A 58 -15.41 10.54 5.10
C ILE A 58 -16.06 9.16 5.18
N ARG A 59 -16.22 8.49 4.03
CA ARG A 59 -16.83 7.16 3.99
C ARG A 59 -15.98 6.12 4.70
N ALA A 60 -14.66 6.25 4.64
CA ALA A 60 -13.75 5.37 5.37
C ALA A 60 -13.86 5.57 6.89
N VAL A 61 -13.91 6.82 7.37
CA VAL A 61 -14.14 7.15 8.78
C VAL A 61 -15.48 6.58 9.26
N ALA A 62 -16.54 6.78 8.50
CA ALA A 62 -17.87 6.26 8.84
C ALA A 62 -17.95 4.73 8.84
N ALA A 63 -17.25 4.06 7.91
CA ALA A 63 -17.25 2.60 7.79
C ALA A 63 -16.35 1.89 8.80
N SER A 64 -15.43 2.58 9.48
CA SER A 64 -14.52 1.98 10.45
C SER A 64 -14.11 2.96 11.58
N PRO A 65 -15.06 3.51 12.37
CA PRO A 65 -14.76 4.55 13.37
C PRO A 65 -13.64 4.18 14.34
N GLU A 66 -13.52 2.89 14.68
CA GLU A 66 -12.50 2.34 15.56
C GLU A 66 -11.07 2.50 15.02
N VAL A 67 -10.90 2.45 13.69
CA VAL A 67 -9.61 2.62 13.01
C VAL A 67 -9.22 4.09 12.92
N PHE A 68 -10.23 4.96 12.81
CA PHE A 68 -10.05 6.38 12.59
C PHE A 68 -10.17 7.22 13.86
N SER A 69 -10.04 6.62 15.05
CA SER A 69 -10.27 7.27 16.34
C SER A 69 -9.56 8.62 16.58
N ASN A 70 -8.43 8.89 15.91
CA ASN A 70 -7.76 10.20 15.93
C ASN A 70 -7.96 10.98 14.62
N HIS A 71 -9.07 11.71 14.54
CA HIS A 71 -9.46 12.52 13.38
C HIS A 71 -9.90 13.95 13.74
N LYS A 72 -9.41 14.53 14.84
CA LYS A 72 -9.77 15.90 15.29
C LYS A 72 -9.65 16.97 14.19
N ASN A 73 -8.53 16.99 13.47
CA ASN A 73 -8.31 17.93 12.36
C ASN A 73 -9.34 17.76 11.23
N TYR A 74 -9.83 16.55 11.03
CA TYR A 74 -10.91 16.27 10.09
C TYR A 74 -12.27 16.75 10.63
N ASP A 75 -12.56 16.57 11.92
CA ASP A 75 -13.81 17.04 12.53
C ASP A 75 -13.91 18.57 12.49
N GLU A 76 -12.81 19.26 12.80
CA GLU A 76 -12.70 20.72 12.71
C GLU A 76 -12.92 21.19 11.27
N PHE A 77 -12.22 20.59 10.30
CA PHE A 77 -12.40 20.91 8.89
C PHE A 77 -13.83 20.63 8.41
N ARG A 78 -14.41 19.48 8.80
CA ARG A 78 -15.77 19.11 8.42
C ARG A 78 -16.79 20.07 9.00
N SER A 79 -16.64 20.49 10.25
CA SER A 79 -17.52 21.46 10.89
C SER A 79 -17.44 22.82 10.20
N MET A 80 -16.25 23.24 9.77
CA MET A 80 -16.05 24.45 9.00
C MET A 80 -16.75 24.41 7.62
N ILE A 81 -16.67 23.27 6.92
CA ILE A 81 -17.23 23.11 5.57
C ILE A 81 -18.71 22.73 5.58
N LEU A 82 -19.25 22.19 6.68
CA LEU A 82 -20.63 21.70 6.78
C LEU A 82 -21.68 22.70 6.23
N PRO A 83 -21.63 24.01 6.57
CA PRO A 83 -22.60 24.99 6.06
C PRO A 83 -22.47 25.27 4.55
N TYR A 84 -21.36 24.87 3.94
CA TYR A 84 -20.99 25.17 2.55
C TYR A 84 -20.75 23.90 1.72
N LEU A 85 -21.24 22.74 2.16
CA LEU A 85 -20.95 21.46 1.52
C LEU A 85 -21.28 21.41 0.02
N GLU A 86 -22.41 21.97 -0.38
CA GLU A 86 -22.81 22.00 -1.80
C GLU A 86 -21.89 22.88 -2.64
N LEU A 87 -21.46 24.03 -2.11
CA LEU A 87 -20.49 24.92 -2.76
C LEU A 87 -19.10 24.26 -2.85
N PHE A 88 -18.74 23.49 -1.81
CA PHE A 88 -17.52 22.71 -1.80
C PHE A 88 -17.55 21.58 -2.84
N ARG A 89 -18.65 20.82 -2.93
CA ARG A 89 -18.82 19.73 -3.90
C ARG A 89 -18.87 20.24 -5.34
N SER A 90 -19.56 21.34 -5.58
CA SER A 90 -19.63 21.99 -6.91
C SER A 90 -18.33 22.69 -7.30
N LYS A 91 -17.40 22.88 -6.35
CA LYS A 91 -16.15 23.63 -6.51
C LYS A 91 -16.41 25.08 -6.93
N ASP A 92 -17.40 25.71 -6.30
CA ASP A 92 -17.80 27.08 -6.62
C ASP A 92 -16.61 28.05 -6.51
N SER A 93 -16.38 28.83 -7.57
CA SER A 93 -15.19 29.68 -7.68
C SER A 93 -15.20 30.85 -6.70
N SER A 94 -16.38 31.38 -6.37
CA SER A 94 -16.53 32.51 -5.45
C SER A 94 -16.32 32.07 -4.00
N PHE A 95 -16.88 30.92 -3.63
CA PHE A 95 -16.65 30.25 -2.35
C PHE A 95 -15.16 29.91 -2.16
N LEU A 96 -14.53 29.32 -3.18
CA LEU A 96 -13.10 28.99 -3.15
C LEU A 96 -12.25 30.23 -2.86
N LYS A 97 -12.48 31.33 -3.58
CA LYS A 97 -11.72 32.58 -3.38
C LYS A 97 -11.96 33.23 -2.02
N SER A 98 -13.18 33.16 -1.51
CA SER A 98 -13.59 33.90 -0.30
C SER A 98 -13.36 33.14 1.00
N LYS A 99 -13.51 31.81 1.00
CA LYS A 99 -13.52 30.97 2.21
C LYS A 99 -12.46 29.88 2.21
N ILE A 100 -11.93 29.46 1.06
CA ILE A 100 -10.91 28.41 0.97
C ILE A 100 -9.59 29.00 0.48
N GLY A 101 -8.84 29.55 1.42
CA GLY A 101 -7.46 30.00 1.20
C GLY A 101 -6.47 28.85 1.04
N LYS A 102 -5.22 29.19 0.68
CA LYS A 102 -4.12 28.21 0.52
C LYS A 102 -3.85 27.39 1.78
N GLU A 103 -3.94 28.02 2.96
CA GLU A 103 -3.71 27.32 4.24
C GLU A 103 -4.76 26.24 4.51
N ILE A 104 -6.03 26.51 4.22
CA ILE A 104 -7.12 25.53 4.40
C ILE A 104 -6.94 24.35 3.43
N LEU A 105 -6.55 24.62 2.17
CA LEU A 105 -6.22 23.57 1.21
C LEU A 105 -5.06 22.69 1.68
N LYS A 106 -4.04 23.31 2.29
CA LYS A 106 -2.89 22.58 2.84
C LYS A 106 -3.28 21.69 4.01
N ILE A 107 -4.09 22.20 4.94
CA ILE A 107 -4.61 21.42 6.08
C ILE A 107 -5.45 20.25 5.57
N MET A 108 -6.33 20.49 4.60
CA MET A 108 -7.16 19.46 3.97
C MET A 108 -6.30 18.38 3.29
N ASP A 109 -5.31 18.78 2.49
CA ASP A 109 -4.44 17.81 1.82
C ASP A 109 -3.68 16.95 2.85
N GLN A 110 -3.07 17.57 3.85
CA GLN A 110 -2.26 16.85 4.84
C GLN A 110 -3.06 15.90 5.73
N ASN A 111 -4.26 16.32 6.15
CA ASN A 111 -5.02 15.58 7.17
C ASN A 111 -6.09 14.66 6.58
N ILE A 112 -6.56 14.90 5.36
CA ILE A 112 -7.68 14.17 4.76
C ILE A 112 -7.23 13.50 3.46
N GLU A 113 -6.78 14.28 2.47
CA GLU A 113 -6.49 13.73 1.14
C GLU A 113 -5.27 12.81 1.14
N ASN A 114 -4.23 13.15 1.90
CA ASN A 114 -3.05 12.31 2.08
C ASN A 114 -3.41 10.98 2.74
N ARG A 115 -4.31 11.01 3.73
CA ARG A 115 -4.84 9.81 4.37
C ARG A 115 -5.64 8.97 3.38
N ALA A 116 -6.52 9.57 2.57
CA ALA A 116 -7.22 8.87 1.50
C ALA A 116 -6.26 8.18 0.51
N ARG A 117 -5.19 8.87 0.10
CA ARG A 117 -4.15 8.28 -0.75
C ARG A 117 -3.45 7.11 -0.06
N PHE A 118 -3.10 7.27 1.21
CA PHE A 118 -2.45 6.26 2.03
C PHE A 118 -3.29 4.97 2.11
N TYR A 119 -4.56 5.04 2.50
CA TYR A 119 -5.42 3.85 2.64
C TYR A 119 -5.74 3.17 1.30
N THR A 120 -5.81 3.95 0.22
CA THR A 120 -6.04 3.39 -1.13
C THR A 120 -4.77 2.88 -1.80
N ASN A 121 -3.57 3.17 -1.27
CA ASN A 121 -2.32 2.74 -1.90
C ASN A 121 -2.20 1.21 -1.95
N ASN A 122 -2.67 0.50 -0.93
CA ASN A 122 -2.60 -0.96 -0.93
C ASN A 122 -3.46 -1.57 -2.04
N LEU A 123 -4.64 -1.02 -2.33
CA LEU A 123 -5.45 -1.43 -3.48
C LEU A 123 -4.68 -1.29 -4.80
N VAL A 124 -3.85 -0.25 -4.92
CA VAL A 124 -3.00 -0.04 -6.10
C VAL A 124 -1.81 -1.00 -6.14
N LYS A 125 -1.19 -1.27 -5.00
CA LYS A 125 -0.06 -2.21 -4.88
C LYS A 125 -0.49 -3.65 -5.21
N PHE A 126 -1.64 -4.08 -4.70
CA PHE A 126 -2.25 -5.37 -5.00
C PHE A 126 -2.87 -5.46 -6.40
N GLY A 127 -2.95 -4.33 -7.13
CA GLY A 127 -3.51 -4.31 -8.47
C GLY A 127 -5.04 -4.38 -8.54
N PHE A 128 -5.75 -4.22 -7.42
CA PHE A 128 -7.21 -4.10 -7.38
C PHE A 128 -7.72 -2.75 -7.92
N ALA A 129 -6.87 -1.73 -7.85
CA ALA A 129 -7.13 -0.43 -8.43
C ALA A 129 -5.93 0.10 -9.22
N THR A 130 -6.19 0.94 -10.21
CA THR A 130 -5.14 1.66 -10.95
C THR A 130 -4.61 2.84 -10.11
N LYS A 131 -3.49 3.46 -10.53
CA LYS A 131 -2.97 4.69 -9.89
C LYS A 131 -4.00 5.82 -9.81
N LYS A 132 -4.97 5.85 -10.74
CA LYS A 132 -6.09 6.80 -10.78
C LYS A 132 -7.31 6.34 -9.98
N ARG A 133 -7.16 5.29 -9.16
CA ARG A 133 -8.21 4.66 -8.33
C ARG A 133 -9.42 4.15 -9.12
N LYS A 134 -9.24 3.85 -10.42
CA LYS A 134 -10.20 3.03 -11.18
C LYS A 134 -10.04 1.57 -10.80
N ILE A 135 -11.14 0.87 -10.54
CA ILE A 135 -11.14 -0.55 -10.22
C ILE A 135 -10.69 -1.37 -11.44
N THR A 136 -9.84 -2.37 -11.22
CA THR A 136 -9.36 -3.29 -12.26
C THR A 136 -10.29 -4.50 -12.39
N PRO A 137 -10.16 -5.32 -13.45
CA PRO A 137 -10.91 -6.58 -13.55
C PRO A 137 -10.76 -7.46 -12.30
N VAL A 138 -9.52 -7.61 -11.82
CA VAL A 138 -9.23 -8.37 -10.59
C VAL A 138 -9.87 -7.72 -9.35
N GLY A 139 -9.87 -6.39 -9.26
CA GLY A 139 -10.57 -5.70 -8.17
C GLY A 139 -12.08 -5.99 -8.16
N ASN A 140 -12.71 -6.07 -9.33
CA ASN A 140 -14.11 -6.48 -9.44
C ASN A 140 -14.31 -7.96 -9.08
N GLU A 141 -13.42 -8.86 -9.52
CA GLU A 141 -13.45 -10.27 -9.12
C GLU A 141 -13.35 -10.43 -7.59
N TYR A 142 -12.49 -9.63 -6.95
CA TYR A 142 -12.33 -9.60 -5.50
C TYR A 142 -13.61 -9.15 -4.80
N LEU A 143 -14.20 -8.02 -5.22
CA LEU A 143 -15.45 -7.51 -4.65
C LEU A 143 -16.62 -8.48 -4.84
N ASN A 144 -16.72 -9.08 -6.02
CA ASN A 144 -17.82 -10.00 -6.35
C ASN A 144 -17.55 -11.44 -5.87
N ASN A 145 -16.39 -11.69 -5.26
CA ASN A 145 -15.95 -13.00 -4.79
C ASN A 145 -16.09 -14.09 -5.86
N LYS A 146 -15.75 -13.77 -7.12
CA LYS A 146 -16.00 -14.62 -8.30
C LYS A 146 -14.73 -14.80 -9.13
N ILE A 147 -14.29 -16.05 -9.26
CA ILE A 147 -13.21 -16.49 -10.17
C ILE A 147 -13.48 -17.89 -10.70
N VAL A 148 -12.78 -18.24 -11.76
CA VAL A 148 -12.57 -19.65 -12.15
C VAL A 148 -11.24 -20.10 -11.55
N ARG A 149 -11.28 -21.19 -10.77
CA ARG A 149 -10.10 -21.80 -10.15
C ARG A 149 -9.48 -22.84 -11.08
N ASP A 150 -8.16 -22.87 -11.15
CA ASP A 150 -7.44 -23.98 -11.78
C ASP A 150 -7.40 -25.23 -10.89
N ASP A 151 -6.86 -26.33 -11.40
CA ASP A 151 -6.87 -27.62 -10.69
C ASP A 151 -6.01 -27.61 -9.43
N ILE A 152 -4.93 -26.84 -9.39
CA ILE A 152 -4.10 -26.68 -8.19
C ILE A 152 -4.86 -25.86 -7.14
N GLU A 153 -5.50 -24.77 -7.54
CA GLU A 153 -6.28 -23.90 -6.66
C GLU A 153 -7.54 -24.57 -6.10
N LYS A 154 -8.07 -25.58 -6.78
CA LYS A 154 -9.17 -26.42 -6.26
C LYS A 154 -8.73 -27.31 -5.10
N ILE A 155 -7.45 -27.71 -5.05
CA ILE A 155 -6.89 -28.53 -3.97
C ILE A 155 -6.67 -27.68 -2.71
N LEU A 156 -6.35 -26.39 -2.87
CA LEU A 156 -6.11 -25.49 -1.75
C LEU A 156 -7.42 -25.20 -0.97
N PRO A 157 -7.48 -25.44 0.35
CA PRO A 157 -8.66 -25.19 1.18
C PRO A 157 -8.83 -23.69 1.50
N LEU A 158 -8.75 -22.84 0.47
CA LEU A 158 -8.79 -21.39 0.59
C LEU A 158 -10.11 -20.82 0.05
N LYS A 159 -10.59 -19.76 0.70
CA LYS A 159 -11.72 -18.96 0.22
C LYS A 159 -11.35 -18.23 -1.08
N THR A 160 -12.35 -17.91 -1.89
CA THR A 160 -12.13 -17.26 -3.20
C THR A 160 -11.36 -15.95 -3.10
N ALA A 161 -11.71 -15.08 -2.14
CA ALA A 161 -10.94 -13.85 -1.86
C ALA A 161 -9.44 -14.14 -1.60
N ASN A 162 -9.12 -15.20 -0.86
CA ASN A 162 -7.74 -15.58 -0.54
C ASN A 162 -7.00 -16.11 -1.78
N ILE A 163 -7.67 -16.84 -2.66
CA ILE A 163 -7.08 -17.26 -3.95
C ILE A 163 -6.76 -16.04 -4.82
N ILE A 164 -7.65 -15.05 -4.89
CA ILE A 164 -7.40 -13.82 -5.64
C ILE A 164 -6.19 -13.07 -5.08
N LEU A 165 -6.11 -12.94 -3.75
CA LEU A 165 -4.96 -12.33 -3.08
C LEU A 165 -3.67 -13.09 -3.33
N LEU A 166 -3.72 -14.42 -3.25
CA LEU A 166 -2.59 -15.29 -3.55
C LEU A 166 -2.07 -15.02 -4.97
N ARG A 167 -2.96 -15.01 -5.98
CA ARG A 167 -2.60 -14.66 -7.37
C ARG A 167 -1.91 -13.29 -7.47
N GLN A 168 -2.39 -12.28 -6.74
CA GLN A 168 -1.79 -10.94 -6.79
C GLN A 168 -0.45 -10.87 -6.05
N LEU A 169 -0.33 -11.54 -4.91
CA LEU A 169 0.91 -11.64 -4.15
C LEU A 169 2.02 -12.34 -4.96
N MET A 170 1.69 -13.44 -5.65
CA MET A 170 2.60 -14.15 -6.55
C MET A 170 3.09 -13.27 -7.73
N LYS A 171 2.25 -12.33 -8.20
CA LYS A 171 2.60 -11.40 -9.29
C LYS A 171 3.41 -10.18 -8.82
N LEU A 172 3.54 -9.98 -7.51
CA LEU A 172 4.16 -8.79 -6.95
C LEU A 172 5.67 -8.81 -7.20
N ARG A 173 6.16 -7.73 -7.80
CA ARG A 173 7.56 -7.53 -8.18
C ARG A 173 8.01 -6.13 -7.82
N ILE A 174 9.19 -6.04 -7.21
CA ILE A 174 9.90 -4.78 -6.94
C ILE A 174 10.98 -4.66 -7.99
N TYR A 175 10.93 -3.59 -8.78
CA TYR A 175 11.85 -3.40 -9.89
C TYR A 175 12.96 -2.43 -9.51
N HIS A 176 14.16 -2.74 -9.98
CA HIS A 176 15.28 -1.82 -10.04
C HIS A 176 15.72 -1.67 -11.50
N LYS A 177 16.13 -0.47 -11.86
CA LYS A 177 16.70 -0.18 -13.17
C LYS A 177 18.21 -0.29 -13.04
N SER A 178 18.81 -1.23 -13.74
CA SER A 178 20.24 -1.46 -13.72
C SER A 178 20.97 -0.44 -14.61
N SER A 179 22.29 -0.35 -14.48
CA SER A 179 23.14 0.64 -15.15
C SER A 179 23.12 0.55 -16.69
N ASP A 180 22.73 -0.61 -17.22
CA ASP A 180 22.64 -0.95 -18.63
C ASP A 180 21.24 -0.72 -19.24
N ASP A 181 20.39 0.05 -18.56
CA ASP A 181 18.98 0.29 -18.94
C ASP A 181 18.08 -0.97 -18.83
N SER A 182 18.60 -2.11 -18.35
CA SER A 182 17.82 -3.30 -18.06
C SER A 182 17.03 -3.17 -16.73
N TYR A 183 16.08 -4.08 -16.51
CA TYR A 183 15.27 -4.10 -15.29
C TYR A 183 15.43 -5.43 -14.55
N GLU A 184 16.00 -5.35 -13.35
CA GLU A 184 16.01 -6.45 -12.39
C GLU A 184 14.77 -6.39 -11.50
N TYR A 185 14.34 -7.54 -10.96
CA TYR A 185 13.25 -7.57 -10.00
C TYR A 185 13.45 -8.58 -8.87
N TYR A 186 12.83 -8.26 -7.73
CA TYR A 186 12.66 -9.15 -6.60
C TYR A 186 11.17 -9.47 -6.42
N SER A 187 10.84 -10.73 -6.14
CA SER A 187 9.48 -11.17 -5.80
C SER A 187 9.40 -11.58 -4.32
N PRO A 188 8.89 -10.68 -3.45
CA PRO A 188 8.84 -10.94 -2.00
C PRO A 188 8.03 -12.17 -1.62
N PHE A 189 6.95 -12.43 -2.34
CA PHE A 189 6.07 -13.54 -1.98
C PHE A 189 6.65 -14.91 -2.39
N TYR A 190 7.47 -14.96 -3.46
CA TYR A 190 8.21 -16.18 -3.77
C TYR A 190 9.29 -16.46 -2.72
N MET A 191 9.95 -15.43 -2.20
CA MET A 191 10.87 -15.61 -1.07
C MET A 191 10.13 -16.07 0.19
N ALA A 192 8.95 -15.50 0.47
CA ALA A 192 8.11 -15.97 1.57
C ALA A 192 7.76 -17.46 1.45
N ILE A 193 7.35 -17.92 0.26
CA ILE A 193 7.07 -19.35 0.03
C ILE A 193 8.34 -20.18 0.18
N TYR A 194 9.46 -19.73 -0.38
CA TYR A 194 10.75 -20.41 -0.26
C TYR A 194 11.12 -20.65 1.21
N LEU A 195 11.01 -19.62 2.05
CA LEU A 195 11.29 -19.74 3.49
C LEU A 195 10.34 -20.74 4.17
N LEU A 196 9.05 -20.69 3.86
CA LEU A 196 8.05 -21.58 4.46
C LEU A 196 8.18 -23.04 4.03
N LEU A 197 8.78 -23.31 2.86
CA LEU A 197 8.99 -24.68 2.36
C LEU A 197 10.30 -25.30 2.84
N ASN A 198 11.33 -24.48 3.08
CA ASN A 198 12.67 -24.98 3.41
C ASN A 198 13.00 -24.96 4.91
N TYR A 199 12.20 -24.27 5.72
CA TYR A 199 12.43 -24.17 7.16
C TYR A 199 11.20 -24.63 7.94
N GLU A 200 11.39 -25.62 8.83
CA GLU A 200 10.33 -26.16 9.69
C GLU A 200 9.75 -25.07 10.61
N LYS A 201 10.62 -24.18 11.12
CA LYS A 201 10.25 -23.10 12.03
C LYS A 201 11.02 -21.83 11.66
N ILE A 202 10.30 -20.72 11.65
CA ILE A 202 10.84 -19.38 11.48
C ILE A 202 10.00 -18.42 12.33
N ASP A 203 10.64 -17.58 13.14
CA ASP A 203 9.91 -16.57 13.89
C ASP A 203 9.47 -15.42 12.97
N ASN A 204 8.47 -14.69 13.46
CA ASN A 204 7.80 -13.65 12.67
C ASN A 204 8.74 -12.49 12.30
N SER A 205 9.67 -12.12 13.20
CA SER A 205 10.64 -11.05 12.97
C SER A 205 11.61 -11.44 11.85
N THR A 206 12.28 -12.58 11.98
CA THR A 206 13.24 -13.06 10.99
C THR A 206 12.59 -13.24 9.63
N PHE A 207 11.40 -13.85 9.57
CA PHE A 207 10.63 -13.97 8.32
C PHE A 207 10.36 -12.61 7.67
N LYS A 208 9.88 -11.63 8.45
CA LYS A 208 9.59 -10.28 7.96
C LYS A 208 10.85 -9.55 7.51
N ASN A 209 11.95 -9.68 8.24
CA ASN A 209 13.20 -9.00 7.96
C ASN A 209 13.84 -9.53 6.67
N ILE A 210 13.84 -10.84 6.46
CA ILE A 210 14.34 -11.43 5.21
C ILE A 210 13.44 -11.04 4.03
N VAL A 211 12.12 -11.23 4.14
CA VAL A 211 11.20 -10.96 3.02
C VAL A 211 11.19 -9.48 2.61
N GLN A 212 11.29 -8.54 3.56
CA GLN A 212 11.26 -7.10 3.27
C GLN A 212 12.63 -6.48 3.04
N GLY A 213 13.70 -7.06 3.60
CA GLY A 213 15.05 -6.52 3.50
C GLY A 213 15.65 -6.71 2.11
N ILE A 214 15.22 -7.72 1.35
CA ILE A 214 15.81 -8.03 0.05
C ILE A 214 15.47 -6.96 -0.97
N SER A 215 16.51 -6.52 -1.68
CA SER A 215 16.42 -5.53 -2.74
C SER A 215 17.00 -6.10 -4.02
N PRO A 216 16.41 -5.77 -5.20
CA PRO A 216 17.00 -6.17 -6.47
C PRO A 216 18.45 -5.66 -6.66
N LYS A 217 18.81 -4.56 -5.97
CA LYS A 217 20.16 -3.94 -5.99
C LYS A 217 21.27 -4.77 -5.34
N MET A 218 20.94 -5.85 -4.63
CA MET A 218 21.94 -6.64 -3.92
C MET A 218 22.91 -7.32 -4.89
N SER A 219 24.17 -7.47 -4.46
CA SER A 219 25.18 -8.19 -5.23
C SER A 219 24.76 -9.64 -5.45
N GLN A 220 25.28 -10.26 -6.51
CA GLN A 220 24.97 -11.66 -6.81
C GLN A 220 25.46 -12.60 -5.70
N ASP A 221 26.59 -12.29 -5.06
CA ASP A 221 27.13 -13.09 -3.95
C ASP A 221 26.18 -13.10 -2.75
N LEU A 222 25.64 -11.94 -2.37
CA LEU A 222 24.65 -11.85 -1.29
C LEU A 222 23.37 -12.60 -1.67
N LYS A 223 22.92 -12.50 -2.93
CA LYS A 223 21.75 -13.26 -3.43
C LYS A 223 21.99 -14.77 -3.29
N ASN A 224 23.18 -15.25 -3.64
CA ASN A 224 23.55 -16.66 -3.55
C ASN A 224 23.63 -17.13 -2.10
N GLN A 225 24.22 -16.35 -1.19
CA GLN A 225 24.28 -16.66 0.24
C GLN A 225 22.88 -16.77 0.89
N LEU A 226 21.92 -15.96 0.43
CA LEU A 226 20.55 -16.00 0.94
C LEU A 226 19.79 -17.27 0.54
N ILE A 227 20.05 -17.79 -0.65
CA ILE A 227 19.38 -19.02 -1.15
C ILE A 227 20.19 -20.29 -0.88
N GLY A 228 21.48 -20.19 -0.57
CA GLY A 228 22.32 -21.34 -0.25
C GLY A 228 22.01 -21.94 1.12
N ASP A 229 22.45 -23.18 1.31
CA ASP A 229 22.30 -23.93 2.56
C ASP A 229 23.43 -23.66 3.57
N GLU A 230 24.42 -22.84 3.19
CA GLU A 230 25.61 -22.54 3.98
C GLU A 230 25.31 -21.67 5.21
N LEU A 231 24.24 -20.87 5.18
CA LEU A 231 23.90 -19.93 6.24
C LEU A 231 22.63 -20.35 6.97
N GLU A 232 22.68 -20.24 8.29
CA GLU A 232 21.50 -20.33 9.14
C GLU A 232 20.61 -19.08 8.99
N LEU A 233 19.34 -19.20 9.36
CA LEU A 233 18.34 -18.13 9.26
C LEU A 233 18.78 -16.83 9.94
N PHE A 234 19.40 -16.90 11.12
CA PHE A 234 19.85 -15.71 11.83
C PHE A 234 20.99 -14.99 11.09
N GLN A 235 21.86 -15.74 10.40
CA GLN A 235 22.95 -15.18 9.61
C GLN A 235 22.39 -14.50 8.36
N LYS A 236 21.43 -15.15 7.70
CA LYS A 236 20.70 -14.57 6.57
C LYS A 236 19.99 -13.29 6.96
N GLU A 237 19.34 -13.24 8.13
CA GLU A 237 18.72 -12.02 8.65
C GLU A 237 19.74 -10.90 8.91
N ASN A 238 20.88 -11.21 9.53
CA ASN A 238 21.93 -10.23 9.78
C ASN A 238 22.42 -9.56 8.49
N LEU A 239 22.52 -10.29 7.38
CA LEU A 239 22.86 -9.69 6.08
C LEU A 239 21.86 -8.61 5.63
N MET A 240 20.61 -8.71 6.08
CA MET A 240 19.51 -7.80 5.71
C MET A 240 19.40 -6.58 6.63
N THR A 241 19.75 -6.75 7.90
CA THR A 241 19.59 -5.72 8.94
C THR A 241 20.89 -4.93 9.17
N SER A 242 22.05 -5.53 8.89
CA SER A 242 23.37 -4.92 9.05
C SER A 242 23.71 -3.84 8.02
N THR A 243 22.88 -3.64 6.99
CA THR A 243 23.05 -2.54 6.02
C THR A 243 22.70 -1.16 6.59
N THR A 244 22.44 -1.05 7.90
CA THR A 244 22.24 0.23 8.59
C THR A 244 23.46 0.56 9.45
N PHE A 245 24.25 1.54 8.96
CA PHE A 245 25.44 2.18 9.53
C PHE A 245 26.79 1.46 9.38
N GLU A 246 27.41 1.62 8.21
CA GLU A 246 28.79 2.11 8.26
C GLU A 246 28.75 3.50 8.92
N ILE A 247 28.97 3.54 10.24
CA ILE A 247 29.55 4.74 10.83
C ILE A 247 30.87 4.92 10.09
N ILE A 248 30.98 5.99 9.30
CA ILE A 248 32.23 6.41 8.66
C ILE A 248 33.35 6.25 9.69
N ASN A 249 34.38 5.47 9.37
CA ASN A 249 35.48 5.16 10.29
C ASN A 249 36.15 6.42 10.89
N ASP A 250 35.93 7.60 10.29
CA ASP A 250 36.35 8.91 10.80
C ASP A 250 35.69 9.33 12.14
N LEU A 251 34.64 8.65 12.60
CA LEU A 251 34.04 8.90 13.92
C LEU A 251 34.59 7.97 15.02
N LYS A 252 35.51 7.04 14.70
CA LYS A 252 36.20 6.18 15.68
C LYS A 252 37.51 6.76 16.21
N VAL A 253 37.93 7.94 15.75
CA VAL A 253 39.04 8.67 16.37
C VAL A 253 38.48 9.84 17.18
N ARG A 254 38.37 9.63 18.49
CA ARG A 254 38.43 10.73 19.45
C ARG A 254 39.68 10.53 20.30
N ASN A 255 40.56 11.53 20.23
CA ASN A 255 41.58 11.82 21.23
C ASN A 255 40.96 11.89 22.63
#